data_AF-K0EN98-F1
#
_entry.id   AF-K0EN98-F1
#
_cell.length_a   1.000
_cell.length_b   1.000
_cell.length_c   1.000
_cell.angle_alpha   90.00
_cell.angle_beta   90.00
_cell.angle_gamma   90.00
#
_symmetry.space_group_name_H-M   'P 1'
#
loop_
_entity.id
_entity.type
_entity.pdbx_description
1 polymer ?
#
loop_
_entity_poly.entity_id
_entity_poly.type
_entity_poly.pdbx_seq_one_letter_code
_entity_poly.pdbx_strand_id
1 'polypeptide(L)'
;MLMHQGIGLDRFNQFPRARAIHALFGCCGNVTWATELADARPFPDRDALLATADIGLLALSPGDLDRAFEAVAHEQVSEHSVSELARCTHARIAQLLGPSEGYPEY
;
A
#
# COMPACT_ATOMS: atom_id res chain seq x y z
N MET A 1 -6.74 12.00 1.98
CA MET A 1 -7.99 11.27 2.22
C MET A 1 -7.96 10.01 1.35
N LEU A 2 -7.74 8.83 1.92
CA LEU A 2 -7.73 7.57 1.16
C LEU A 2 -9.15 7.34 0.63
N MET A 3 -9.37 7.43 -0.69
CA MET A 3 -10.71 7.26 -1.31
C MET A 3 -11.29 5.85 -1.18
N HIS A 4 -10.51 4.92 -0.66
CA HIS A 4 -10.87 3.53 -0.46
C HIS A 4 -10.56 3.20 0.99
N GLN A 5 -11.59 3.05 1.81
CA GLN A 5 -11.47 2.59 3.20
C GLN A 5 -12.39 1.38 3.37
N GLY A 6 -11.88 0.32 3.99
CA GLY A 6 -12.69 -0.87 4.27
C GLY A 6 -13.23 -1.61 3.05
N ILE A 7 -12.51 -1.64 1.93
CA ILE A 7 -12.99 -2.36 0.74
C ILE A 7 -12.91 -3.88 0.90
N GLY A 8 -12.05 -4.38 1.78
CA GLY A 8 -11.74 -5.81 1.91
C GLY A 8 -10.77 -6.31 0.83
N LEU A 9 -10.07 -7.41 1.14
CA LEU A 9 -9.08 -8.01 0.23
C LEU A 9 -9.72 -8.58 -1.04
N ASP A 10 -10.87 -9.24 -0.92
CA ASP A 10 -11.55 -9.84 -2.07
C ASP A 10 -11.95 -8.79 -3.11
N ARG A 11 -12.51 -7.67 -2.64
CA ARG A 11 -12.88 -6.55 -3.51
C ARG A 11 -11.65 -5.90 -4.13
N PHE A 12 -10.57 -5.76 -3.36
CA PHE A 12 -9.30 -5.26 -3.87
C PHE A 12 -8.73 -6.18 -4.98
N ASN A 13 -8.79 -7.49 -4.82
CA ASN A 13 -8.39 -8.46 -5.84
C ASN A 13 -9.24 -8.35 -7.12
N GLN A 14 -10.52 -7.97 -7.01
CA GLN A 14 -11.43 -7.79 -8.14
C GLN A 14 -11.33 -6.41 -8.82
N PHE A 15 -10.57 -5.46 -8.26
CA PHE A 15 -10.46 -4.14 -8.86
C PHE A 15 -9.84 -4.18 -10.26
N PRO A 16 -10.35 -3.39 -11.21
CA PRO A 16 -9.64 -3.12 -12.46
C PRO A 16 -8.23 -2.61 -12.15
N ARG A 17 -7.25 -3.00 -12.97
CA ARG A 17 -5.83 -2.65 -12.80
C ARG A 17 -5.63 -1.17 -12.45
N ALA A 18 -6.23 -0.25 -13.21
CA ALA A 18 -6.11 1.19 -12.96
C ALA A 18 -6.61 1.62 -11.57
N ARG A 19 -7.70 1.02 -11.07
CA ARG A 19 -8.24 1.31 -9.73
C ARG A 19 -7.33 0.75 -8.64
N ALA A 20 -6.77 -0.44 -8.83
CA ALA A 20 -5.83 -1.03 -7.88
C ALA A 20 -4.54 -0.22 -7.78
N ILE A 21 -3.98 0.19 -8.91
CA ILE A 21 -2.81 1.08 -8.96
C ILE A 21 -3.12 2.39 -8.23
N HIS A 22 -4.26 3.02 -8.51
CA HIS A 22 -4.64 4.26 -7.83
C HIS A 22 -4.80 4.09 -6.31
N ALA A 23 -5.40 2.98 -5.86
CA ALA A 23 -5.56 2.68 -4.44
C ALA A 23 -4.19 2.51 -3.75
N LEU A 24 -3.28 1.75 -4.36
CA LEU A 24 -1.93 1.52 -3.84
C LEU A 24 -1.05 2.77 -3.92
N PHE A 25 -1.18 3.57 -4.97
CA PHE A 25 -0.48 4.84 -5.10
C PHE A 25 -0.83 5.77 -3.92
N GLY A 26 -2.07 5.75 -3.43
CA GLY A 26 -2.45 6.45 -2.20
C GLY A 26 -1.76 5.94 -0.92
N CYS A 27 -1.18 4.73 -0.92
CA CYS A 27 -0.48 4.15 0.22
C CYS A 27 1.01 4.57 0.26
N CYS A 28 1.73 4.55 -0.85
CA CYS A 28 3.18 4.82 -0.88
C CYS A 28 3.56 6.08 -1.67
N GLY A 29 2.69 6.60 -2.52
CA GLY A 29 2.99 7.70 -3.44
C GLY A 29 3.96 7.35 -4.56
N ASN A 30 4.32 6.07 -4.73
CA ASN A 30 5.18 5.58 -5.79
C ASN A 30 4.39 4.76 -6.82
N VAL A 31 4.45 5.17 -8.10
CA VAL A 31 3.70 4.52 -9.20
C VAL A 31 4.30 3.17 -9.58
N THR A 32 5.63 3.03 -9.58
CA THR A 32 6.34 1.78 -9.90
C THR A 32 5.92 0.69 -8.93
N TRP A 33 6.08 0.95 -7.63
CA TRP A 33 5.66 0.05 -6.56
C TRP A 33 4.16 -0.28 -6.63
N ALA A 34 3.31 0.73 -6.83
CA ALA A 34 1.86 0.52 -6.93
C ALA A 34 1.47 -0.33 -8.14
N THR A 35 2.22 -0.23 -9.24
CA THR A 35 2.01 -1.01 -10.46
C THR A 35 2.42 -2.46 -10.27
N GLU A 36 3.63 -2.70 -9.77
CA GLU A 36 4.14 -4.05 -9.51
C GLU A 36 3.24 -4.82 -8.55
N LEU A 37 2.83 -4.18 -7.46
CA LEU A 37 1.96 -4.80 -6.47
C LEU A 37 0.52 -4.99 -6.99
N ALA A 38 0.02 -4.11 -7.85
CA ALA A 38 -1.29 -4.31 -8.50
C ALA A 38 -1.29 -5.47 -9.51
N ASP A 39 -0.16 -5.71 -10.16
CA ASP A 39 0.02 -6.77 -11.16
C ASP A 39 0.31 -8.13 -10.52
N ALA A 40 0.75 -8.17 -9.25
CA ALA A 40 0.95 -9.40 -8.48
C ALA A 40 -0.35 -10.01 -7.90
N ARG A 41 -1.49 -9.34 -8.06
CA ARG A 41 -2.80 -9.87 -7.64
C ARG A 41 -3.19 -11.12 -8.46
N PRO A 42 -4.01 -12.02 -7.90
CA PRO A 42 -4.69 -11.95 -6.61
C PRO A 42 -3.83 -12.39 -5.42
N PHE A 43 -4.00 -11.74 -4.27
CA PHE A 43 -3.38 -12.16 -3.01
C PHE A 43 -4.30 -13.09 -2.21
N PRO A 44 -3.80 -14.20 -1.65
CA PRO A 44 -4.62 -15.14 -0.86
C PRO A 44 -5.06 -14.56 0.49
N ASP A 45 -4.21 -13.75 1.12
CA ASP A 45 -4.46 -13.15 2.42
C ASP A 45 -3.72 -11.79 2.54
N ARG A 46 -3.95 -11.10 3.67
CA ARG A 46 -3.34 -9.80 3.94
C ARG A 46 -1.83 -9.90 4.11
N ASP A 47 -1.35 -11.00 4.68
CA ASP A 47 0.07 -11.20 4.96
C ASP A 47 0.86 -11.36 3.66
N ALA A 48 0.33 -12.08 2.68
CA ALA A 48 0.90 -12.20 1.35
C ALA A 48 0.96 -10.84 0.63
N LEU A 49 -0.07 -10.01 0.77
CA LEU A 49 -0.08 -8.65 0.22
C LEU A 49 0.99 -7.78 0.90
N LEU A 50 1.08 -7.80 2.23
CA LEU A 50 2.08 -7.03 2.98
C LEU A 50 3.51 -7.50 2.70
N ALA A 51 3.75 -8.81 2.62
CA ALA A 51 5.05 -9.37 2.27
C ALA A 51 5.47 -8.97 0.85
N THR A 52 4.56 -9.00 -0.13
CA THR A 52 4.84 -8.55 -1.50
C THR A 52 5.10 -7.05 -1.55
N ALA A 53 4.35 -6.27 -0.77
CA ALA A 53 4.57 -4.83 -0.60
C ALA A 53 5.98 -4.53 -0.09
N ASP A 54 6.44 -5.23 0.95
CA ASP A 54 7.77 -5.05 1.55
C ASP A 54 8.89 -5.43 0.57
N ILE A 55 8.73 -6.53 -0.15
CA ILE A 55 9.67 -6.93 -1.21
C ILE A 55 9.74 -5.85 -2.29
N GLY A 56 8.60 -5.30 -2.71
CA GLY A 56 8.54 -4.21 -3.67
C GLY A 56 9.26 -2.95 -3.18
N LEU A 57 9.10 -2.59 -1.90
CA LEU A 57 9.79 -1.43 -1.31
C LEU A 57 11.32 -1.64 -1.27
N LEU A 58 11.78 -2.86 -0.99
CA LEU A 58 13.20 -3.20 -1.00
C LEU A 58 13.79 -3.24 -2.42
N ALA A 59 12.97 -3.47 -3.44
CA ALA A 59 13.37 -3.49 -4.85
C ALA A 59 13.39 -2.10 -5.51
N LEU A 60 12.88 -1.06 -4.83
CA LEU A 60 12.83 0.28 -5.39
C LEU A 60 14.23 0.84 -5.67
N SER A 61 14.36 1.53 -6.79
CA SER A 61 15.56 2.30 -7.12
C SER A 61 15.75 3.48 -6.14
N PRO A 62 16.96 4.02 -5.96
CA PRO A 62 17.18 5.19 -5.12
C PRO A 62 16.26 6.38 -5.46
N GLY A 63 16.04 6.64 -6.76
CA GLY A 63 15.14 7.72 -7.18
C GLY A 63 13.65 7.44 -6.94
N ASP A 64 13.26 6.17 -6.88
CA ASP A 64 11.91 5.77 -6.48
C ASP A 64 11.70 5.85 -4.97
N LEU A 65 12.73 5.52 -4.20
CA LEU A 65 12.75 5.70 -2.74
C LEU A 65 12.63 7.17 -2.37
N ASP A 66 13.37 8.07 -3.03
CA ASP A 66 13.28 9.51 -2.77
C ASP A 66 11.85 10.04 -3.00
N ARG A 67 11.19 9.62 -4.09
CA ARG A 67 9.78 9.97 -4.36
C ARG A 67 8.82 9.39 -3.30
N ALA A 68 9.07 8.16 -2.87
CA ALA A 68 8.25 7.52 -1.84
C ALA A 68 8.41 8.25 -0.49
N PHE A 69 9.64 8.66 -0.14
CA PHE A 69 9.91 9.46 1.05
C PHE A 69 9.25 10.83 0.97
N GLU A 70 9.28 11.52 -0.17
CA GLU A 70 8.57 12.79 -0.36
C GLU A 70 7.06 12.64 -0.10
N ALA A 71 6.47 11.53 -0.54
CA ALA A 71 5.04 11.25 -0.32
C ALA A 71 4.68 10.92 1.14
N VAL A 72 5.65 10.49 1.97
CA VAL A 72 5.46 10.27 3.41
C VAL A 72 6.12 11.35 4.28
N ALA A 73 6.78 12.36 3.71
CA ALA A 73 7.51 13.40 4.47
C ALA A 73 6.61 14.26 5.38
N HIS A 74 5.30 14.25 5.16
CA HIS A 74 4.33 14.85 6.08
C HIS A 74 4.16 14.05 7.39
N GLU A 75 4.55 12.78 7.39
CA GLU A 75 4.67 11.95 8.57
C GLU A 75 6.06 12.24 9.16
N GLN A 76 6.15 12.43 10.49
CA GLN A 76 7.40 12.80 11.16
C GLN A 76 8.40 11.64 11.15
N VAL A 77 8.96 11.34 9.98
CA VAL A 77 9.92 10.27 9.78
C VAL A 77 11.26 10.74 10.31
N SER A 78 11.72 10.14 11.41
CA SER A 78 13.02 10.45 12.03
C SER A 78 14.20 9.93 11.20
N GLU A 79 13.96 8.94 10.33
CA GLU A 79 14.98 8.24 9.55
C GLU A 79 14.42 7.86 8.16
N HIS A 80 15.09 8.28 7.07
CA HIS A 80 14.80 7.82 5.71
C HIS A 80 15.21 6.34 5.53
N SER A 81 14.50 5.47 6.23
CA SER A 81 14.70 4.02 6.23
C SER A 81 13.54 3.33 5.51
N VAL A 82 13.85 2.26 4.77
CA VAL A 82 12.83 1.43 4.13
C VAL A 82 11.87 0.84 5.18
N SER A 83 12.36 0.57 6.39
CA SER A 83 11.56 0.07 7.50
C SER A 83 10.46 1.05 7.92
N GLU A 84 10.73 2.36 7.94
CA GLU A 84 9.68 3.35 8.25
C GLU A 84 8.68 3.46 7.10
N LEU A 85 9.17 3.48 5.85
CA LEU A 85 8.30 3.49 4.67
C LEU A 85 7.36 2.27 4.66
N ALA A 86 7.87 1.09 5.04
CA ALA A 86 7.08 -0.12 5.21
C ALA A 86 6.01 0.05 6.29
N ARG A 87 6.35 0.59 7.47
CA ARG A 87 5.38 0.86 8.55
C ARG A 87 4.25 1.80 8.08
N CYS A 88 4.59 2.93 7.46
CA CYS A 88 3.61 3.88 6.92
C CYS A 88 2.72 3.23 5.85
N THR A 89 3.33 2.46 4.94
CA THR A 89 2.64 1.76 3.86
C THR A 89 1.68 0.70 4.40
N HIS A 90 2.12 -0.10 5.39
CA HIS A 90 1.30 -1.11 6.08
C HIS A 90 0.09 -0.46 6.74
N ALA A 91 0.26 0.64 7.47
CA ALA A 91 -0.84 1.34 8.12
C ALA A 91 -1.87 1.86 7.11
N ARG A 92 -1.43 2.33 5.94
CA ARG A 92 -2.32 2.80 4.87
C ARG A 92 -3.00 1.65 4.13
N ILE A 93 -2.31 0.53 3.92
CA ILE A 93 -2.90 -0.72 3.39
C ILE A 93 -3.97 -1.27 4.36
N ALA A 94 -3.70 -1.26 5.66
CA ALA A 94 -4.66 -1.69 6.67
C ALA A 94 -5.93 -0.83 6.64
N GLN A 95 -5.80 0.49 6.47
CA GLN A 95 -6.95 1.39 6.27
C GLN A 95 -7.68 1.13 4.96
N LEU A 96 -6.94 0.90 3.88
CA LEU A 96 -7.50 0.56 2.56
C LEU A 96 -8.38 -0.68 2.64
N LEU A 97 -7.85 -1.77 3.20
CA LEU A 97 -8.57 -3.04 3.34
C LEU A 97 -9.62 -3.00 4.46
N GLY A 98 -9.44 -2.14 5.46
CA GLY A 98 -10.24 -2.06 6.69
C GLY A 98 -10.01 -3.20 7.67
N PRO A 99 -10.76 -3.27 8.77
CA PRO A 99 -10.72 -4.40 9.70
C PRO A 99 -11.05 -5.72 8.99
N SER A 100 -10.44 -6.83 9.41
CA SER A 100 -10.75 -8.16 8.88
C SER A 100 -12.20 -8.58 9.15
N GLU A 101 -12.76 -8.10 10.26
CA GLU A 101 -14.14 -8.35 10.68
C GLU A 101 -15.19 -7.43 10.01
N GLY A 102 -14.77 -6.47 9.18
CA GLY A 102 -15.65 -5.38 8.74
C GLY A 102 -15.91 -4.37 9.86
N TYR A 103 -16.40 -3.18 9.50
CA TYR A 103 -16.87 -2.25 10.53
C TYR A 103 -18.18 -2.81 11.10
N PRO A 104 -18.39 -2.82 12.42
CA PRO A 104 -19.68 -3.21 12.97
C PRO A 104 -20.77 -2.35 12.34
N GLU A 105 -21.78 -2.99 11.74
CA GLU A 105 -23.02 -2.33 11.35
C GLU A 105 -23.67 -1.84 12.65
N TYR A 106 -23.71 -0.53 12.83
CA TYR A 106 -24.51 0.11 13.87
C TYR A 106 -25.97 0.21 13.43
#